data_AF-A0A8I5P3M5-F1
#
_entry.id   AF-A0A8I5P3M5-F1
#
_cell.length_a   1.000
_cell.length_b   1.000
_cell.length_c   1.000
_cell.angle_alpha   90.00
_cell.angle_beta   90.00
_cell.angle_gamma   90.00
#
_symmetry.space_group_name_H-M   'P 1'
#
loop_
_entity.id
_entity.type
_entity.pdbx_description
1 polymer ?
#
loop_
_entity_poly.entity_id
_entity_poly.type
_entity_poly.pdbx_seq_one_letter_code
_entity_poly.pdbx_strand_id
1 'polypeptide(L)'
;MNEMKREEKPKEKRRKRNEQSLQEVWDYVKRPNLRLIGVPESEGENGTKLENTLQDIIQENFPNLVGQANIQIQEIQRMPQRYSSRRATPRHIIARFTKVKMKEKILRAAREKGRVTHKGKPIRLTADLSAETLQARREWGPIFNILKEKNFKPKISGAKEEF
;
A
#
# COMPACT_ATOMS: atom_id res chain seq x y z
N MET A 1 -13.74 -17.14 -41.85
CA MET A 1 -13.05 -16.02 -41.18
C MET A 1 -13.96 -15.12 -40.31
N ASN A 2 -15.30 -15.12 -40.52
CA ASN A 2 -16.25 -14.25 -39.78
C ASN A 2 -16.86 -14.88 -38.50
N GLU A 3 -16.91 -16.20 -38.37
CA GLU A 3 -17.49 -16.86 -37.17
C GLU A 3 -16.54 -16.86 -35.96
N MET A 4 -15.23 -17.09 -36.15
CA MET A 4 -14.24 -16.96 -35.08
C MET A 4 -14.27 -15.56 -34.44
N LYS A 5 -14.37 -14.49 -35.26
CA LYS A 5 -14.50 -13.11 -34.77
C LYS A 5 -15.81 -12.84 -34.02
N ARG A 6 -16.89 -13.58 -34.31
CA ARG A 6 -18.20 -13.45 -33.63
C ARG A 6 -18.18 -14.08 -32.24
N GLU A 7 -17.44 -15.17 -32.05
CA GLU A 7 -17.28 -15.80 -30.73
C GLU A 7 -16.18 -15.18 -29.88
N GLU A 8 -15.17 -14.54 -30.49
CA GLU A 8 -14.09 -13.87 -29.78
C GLU A 8 -14.59 -12.66 -28.98
N LYS A 9 -15.48 -11.84 -29.54
CA LYS A 9 -15.99 -10.65 -28.83
C LYS A 9 -16.68 -10.97 -27.49
N PRO A 10 -17.62 -11.95 -27.40
CA PRO A 10 -18.19 -12.37 -26.13
C PRO A 10 -17.16 -12.96 -25.16
N LYS A 11 -16.21 -13.77 -25.66
CA LYS A 11 -15.15 -14.38 -24.85
C LYS A 11 -14.22 -13.32 -24.26
N GLU A 12 -13.81 -12.33 -25.07
CA GLU A 12 -13.00 -11.19 -24.64
C GLU A 12 -13.75 -10.34 -23.59
N LYS A 13 -15.04 -10.07 -23.81
CA LYS A 13 -15.87 -9.34 -22.84
C LYS A 13 -15.94 -10.07 -21.50
N ARG A 14 -16.06 -11.40 -21.50
CA ARG A 14 -16.03 -12.22 -20.28
C ARG A 14 -14.68 -12.15 -19.57
N ARG A 15 -13.57 -12.25 -20.30
CA ARG A 15 -12.22 -12.14 -19.74
C ARG A 15 -11.99 -10.78 -19.05
N LYS A 16 -12.32 -9.68 -19.74
CA LYS A 16 -12.21 -8.32 -19.17
C LYS A 16 -13.03 -8.16 -17.89
N ARG A 17 -14.27 -8.70 -17.87
CA ARG A 17 -15.11 -8.67 -16.66
C ARG A 17 -14.49 -9.46 -15.52
N ASN A 18 -13.90 -10.62 -15.81
CA ASN A 18 -13.26 -11.44 -14.79
C ASN A 18 -12.00 -10.77 -14.23
N GLU A 19 -11.18 -10.14 -15.08
CA GLU A 19 -10.01 -9.37 -14.66
C GLU A 19 -10.39 -8.21 -13.74
N GLN A 20 -11.42 -7.44 -14.10
CA GLN A 20 -11.96 -6.36 -13.25
C GLN A 20 -12.47 -6.90 -11.91
N SER A 21 -13.21 -8.00 -11.92
CA SER A 21 -13.71 -8.64 -10.70
C SER A 21 -12.56 -9.09 -9.79
N LEU A 22 -11.51 -9.69 -10.36
CA LEU A 22 -10.32 -10.09 -9.61
C LEU A 22 -9.60 -8.89 -9.00
N GLN A 23 -9.48 -7.78 -9.74
CA GLN A 23 -8.90 -6.54 -9.24
C GLN A 23 -9.67 -6.01 -8.02
N GLU A 24 -11.00 -5.92 -8.11
CA GLU A 24 -11.86 -5.45 -7.02
C GLU A 24 -11.75 -6.33 -5.78
N VAL A 25 -11.74 -7.66 -5.96
CA VAL A 25 -11.56 -8.62 -4.85
C VAL A 25 -10.20 -8.45 -4.20
N TRP A 26 -9.12 -8.31 -4.98
CA TRP A 26 -7.78 -8.12 -4.44
C TRP A 26 -7.65 -6.79 -3.67
N ASP A 27 -8.19 -5.71 -4.21
CA ASP A 27 -8.20 -4.41 -3.53
C ASP A 27 -9.02 -4.47 -2.23
N TYR A 28 -10.14 -5.20 -2.22
CA TYR A 28 -10.92 -5.43 -1.00
C TYR A 28 -10.12 -6.20 0.05
N VAL A 29 -9.48 -7.30 -0.33
CA VAL A 29 -8.68 -8.15 0.58
C VAL A 29 -7.46 -7.40 1.13
N LYS A 30 -6.85 -6.53 0.32
CA LYS A 30 -5.69 -5.69 0.68
C LYS A 30 -6.05 -4.39 1.38
N ARG A 31 -7.33 -4.01 1.41
CA ARG A 31 -7.80 -2.77 2.06
C ARG A 31 -7.27 -2.54 3.48
N PRO A 32 -7.24 -3.55 4.40
CA PRO A 32 -6.69 -3.39 5.74
C PRO A 32 -5.16 -3.39 5.82
N ASN A 33 -4.46 -3.66 4.71
CA ASN A 33 -3.01 -3.81 4.70
C ASN A 33 -2.31 -2.45 4.55
N LEU A 34 -1.33 -2.21 5.43
CA LEU A 34 -0.37 -1.13 5.37
C LEU A 34 0.98 -1.68 4.92
N ARG A 35 1.64 -0.98 4.00
CA ARG A 35 2.97 -1.34 3.50
C ARG A 35 4.02 -0.38 4.05
N LEU A 36 5.06 -0.93 4.67
CA LEU A 36 6.21 -0.18 5.15
C LEU A 36 7.42 -0.45 4.26
N ILE A 37 8.11 0.61 3.85
CA ILE A 37 9.26 0.56 2.94
C ILE A 37 10.44 1.28 3.60
N GLY A 38 11.63 0.69 3.48
CA GLY A 38 12.88 1.26 4.00
C GLY A 38 13.20 0.88 5.45
N VAL A 39 12.40 0.01 6.08
CA VAL A 39 12.70 -0.52 7.42
C VAL A 39 13.84 -1.54 7.32
N PRO A 40 14.99 -1.36 8.01
CA PRO A 40 16.10 -2.30 7.97
C PRO A 40 15.69 -3.72 8.41
N GLU A 41 16.33 -4.75 7.85
CA GLU A 41 16.17 -6.14 8.31
C GLU A 41 16.90 -6.32 9.65
N SER A 42 16.38 -7.20 10.51
CA SER A 42 17.02 -7.57 11.77
C SER A 42 17.25 -9.08 11.88
N GLU A 43 18.31 -9.48 12.59
CA GLU A 43 18.58 -10.89 12.82
C GLU A 43 17.58 -11.49 13.82
N GLY A 44 17.05 -12.67 13.51
CA GLY A 44 15.97 -13.29 14.26
C GLY A 44 14.69 -12.45 14.29
N GLU A 45 14.40 -11.69 13.24
CA GLU A 45 13.16 -10.92 13.09
C GLU A 45 11.94 -11.86 13.10
N ASN A 46 10.97 -11.58 13.97
CA ASN A 46 9.72 -12.32 14.08
C ASN A 46 8.52 -11.36 14.14
N GLY A 47 7.30 -11.89 14.20
CA GLY A 47 6.06 -11.10 14.25
C GLY A 47 6.07 -10.06 15.37
N THR A 48 6.43 -10.46 16.60
CA THR A 48 6.47 -9.56 17.76
C THR A 48 7.47 -8.41 17.59
N LYS A 49 8.67 -8.67 17.05
CA LYS A 49 9.66 -7.61 16.75
C LYS A 49 9.13 -6.63 15.70
N LEU A 50 8.41 -7.13 14.70
CA LEU A 50 7.78 -6.29 13.68
C LEU A 50 6.63 -5.45 14.26
N GLU A 51 5.82 -6.01 15.15
CA GLU A 51 4.77 -5.26 15.86
C GLU A 51 5.37 -4.13 16.70
N ASN A 52 6.42 -4.43 17.48
CA ASN A 52 7.14 -3.42 18.26
C ASN A 52 7.74 -2.34 17.34
N THR A 53 8.30 -2.72 16.20
CA THR A 53 8.81 -1.77 15.20
C THR A 53 7.71 -0.84 14.69
N LEU A 54 6.51 -1.36 14.42
CA LEU A 54 5.38 -0.53 14.00
C LEU A 54 4.92 0.40 15.13
N GLN A 55 4.93 -0.06 16.39
CA GLN A 55 4.63 0.77 17.55
C GLN A 55 5.65 1.89 17.73
N ASP A 56 6.95 1.59 17.64
CA ASP A 56 8.04 2.57 17.69
C ASP A 56 7.85 3.65 16.62
N ILE A 57 7.54 3.25 15.38
CA ILE A 57 7.25 4.18 14.28
C ILE A 57 6.05 5.07 14.61
N ILE A 58 4.96 4.49 15.12
CA ILE A 58 3.76 5.26 15.47
C ILE A 58 4.06 6.23 16.61
N GLN A 59 4.84 5.84 17.61
CA GLN A 59 5.21 6.70 18.72
C GLN A 59 6.15 7.83 18.30
N GLU A 60 7.16 7.53 17.48
CA GLU A 60 8.12 8.50 16.94
C GLU A 60 7.41 9.55 16.06
N ASN A 61 6.40 9.15 15.29
CA ASN A 61 5.83 10.01 14.25
C ASN A 61 4.45 10.58 14.58
N PHE A 62 3.60 9.84 15.28
CA PHE A 62 2.17 10.08 15.47
C PHE A 62 1.76 9.89 16.95
N PRO A 63 2.28 10.70 17.89
CA PRO A 63 2.02 10.53 19.32
C PRO A 63 0.52 10.61 19.68
N ASN A 64 -0.27 11.35 18.88
CA ASN A 64 -1.73 11.43 18.99
C ASN A 64 -2.48 10.10 18.72
N LEU A 65 -1.83 9.13 18.07
CA LEU A 65 -2.40 7.80 17.82
C LEU A 65 -2.05 6.80 18.93
N VAL A 66 -0.98 7.02 19.70
CA VAL A 66 -0.53 6.12 20.79
C VAL A 66 -1.57 6.00 21.90
N GLY A 67 -2.21 7.12 22.25
CA GLY A 67 -3.29 7.14 23.26
C GLY A 67 -4.60 6.50 22.81
N GLN A 68 -4.71 6.07 21.55
CA GLN A 68 -5.88 5.34 21.07
C GLN A 68 -5.64 3.84 21.29
N ALA A 69 -6.32 3.23 22.27
CA ALA A 69 -6.27 1.80 22.60
C ALA A 69 -6.82 0.84 21.50
N ASN A 70 -6.73 1.23 20.22
CA ASN A 70 -7.40 0.62 19.08
C ASN A 70 -6.42 0.12 17.99
N ILE A 71 -5.11 0.19 18.23
CA ILE A 71 -4.12 -0.34 17.28
C ILE A 71 -4.06 -1.85 17.46
N GLN A 72 -4.91 -2.55 16.71
CA GLN A 72 -4.96 -4.01 16.66
C GLN A 72 -4.46 -4.50 15.30
N ILE A 73 -3.37 -5.23 15.34
CA ILE A 73 -2.74 -5.86 14.18
C ILE A 73 -3.21 -7.32 14.16
N GLN A 74 -3.68 -7.77 13.00
CA GLN A 74 -4.06 -9.17 12.79
C GLN A 74 -2.85 -10.01 12.40
N GLU A 75 -1.99 -9.45 11.54
CA GLU A 75 -0.79 -10.12 11.04
C GLU A 75 0.23 -9.06 10.61
N ILE A 76 1.51 -9.32 10.84
CA ILE A 76 2.59 -8.50 10.31
C ILE A 76 3.74 -9.38 9.84
N GLN A 77 4.22 -9.14 8.62
CA GLN A 77 5.29 -9.94 8.03
C GLN A 77 6.05 -9.21 6.94
N ARG A 78 7.28 -9.68 6.68
CA ARG A 78 8.08 -9.27 5.51
C ARG A 78 7.61 -9.99 4.26
N MET A 79 7.58 -9.25 3.15
CA MET A 79 7.24 -9.78 1.83
C MET A 79 8.39 -9.57 0.82
N PRO A 80 8.88 -10.64 0.16
CA PRO A 80 8.53 -12.07 0.35
C PRO A 80 9.03 -12.64 1.69
N GLN A 81 8.40 -13.70 2.18
CA GLN A 81 8.77 -14.33 3.46
C GLN A 81 10.22 -14.83 3.48
N ARG A 82 10.73 -15.32 2.35
CA ARG A 82 12.12 -15.74 2.20
C ARG A 82 13.01 -14.55 1.90
N TYR A 83 14.08 -14.42 2.69
CA TYR A 83 15.15 -13.47 2.41
C TYR A 83 16.07 -14.03 1.32
N SER A 84 16.47 -13.20 0.37
CA SER A 84 17.50 -13.52 -0.61
C SER A 84 18.69 -12.60 -0.37
N SER A 85 19.85 -13.17 -0.09
CA SER A 85 21.11 -12.43 0.11
C SER A 85 21.52 -11.60 -1.11
N ARG A 86 20.96 -11.87 -2.29
CA ARG A 86 21.18 -11.10 -3.52
C ARG A 86 20.44 -9.75 -3.53
N ARG A 87 19.53 -9.50 -2.58
CA ARG A 87 18.76 -8.26 -2.52
C ARG A 87 19.49 -7.23 -1.65
N ALA A 88 19.85 -6.09 -2.27
CA ALA A 88 20.48 -4.97 -1.56
C ALA A 88 19.48 -4.12 -0.76
N THR A 89 18.19 -4.15 -1.11
CA THR A 89 17.15 -3.35 -0.44
C THR A 89 16.40 -4.16 0.62
N PRO A 90 16.06 -3.56 1.78
CA PRO A 90 15.24 -4.24 2.77
C PRO A 90 13.89 -4.66 2.21
N ARG A 91 13.35 -5.82 2.62
CA ARG A 91 12.03 -6.25 2.19
C ARG A 91 10.96 -5.36 2.79
N HIS A 92 9.85 -5.24 2.07
CA HIS A 92 8.72 -4.48 2.58
C HIS A 92 8.01 -5.25 3.67
N ILE A 93 7.49 -4.54 4.67
CA ILE A 93 6.62 -5.13 5.68
C ILE A 93 5.19 -4.89 5.26
N ILE A 94 4.34 -5.91 5.39
CA ILE A 94 2.89 -5.79 5.27
C ILE A 94 2.31 -6.00 6.66
N ALA A 95 1.63 -4.98 7.17
CA ALA A 95 0.89 -5.03 8.43
C ALA A 95 -0.61 -5.01 8.11
N ARG A 96 -1.33 -6.08 8.46
CA ARG A 96 -2.77 -6.21 8.29
C ARG A 96 -3.46 -5.78 9.58
N PHE A 97 -4.28 -4.74 9.50
CA PHE A 97 -5.04 -4.24 10.65
C PHE A 97 -6.40 -4.94 10.76
N THR A 98 -6.88 -5.19 11.98
CA THR A 98 -8.25 -5.70 12.18
C THR A 98 -9.30 -4.69 11.73
N LYS A 99 -9.01 -3.39 11.88
CA LYS A 99 -9.90 -2.28 11.52
C LYS A 99 -9.27 -1.42 10.43
N VAL A 100 -9.90 -1.38 9.25
CA VAL A 100 -9.48 -0.52 8.13
C VAL A 100 -9.38 0.96 8.54
N LYS A 101 -10.29 1.41 9.43
CA LYS A 101 -10.28 2.78 9.97
C LYS A 101 -8.95 3.15 10.64
N MET A 102 -8.27 2.20 11.29
CA MET A 102 -6.99 2.47 11.94
C MET A 102 -5.88 2.68 10.90
N LYS A 103 -5.80 1.79 9.92
CA LYS A 103 -4.88 1.92 8.79
C LYS A 103 -5.06 3.23 8.02
N GLU A 104 -6.31 3.65 7.80
CA GLU A 104 -6.61 4.94 7.15
C GLU A 104 -6.18 6.15 7.97
N LYS A 105 -6.31 6.10 9.31
CA LYS A 105 -5.79 7.14 10.21
C LYS A 105 -4.27 7.26 10.14
N ILE A 106 -3.56 6.13 10.16
CA ILE A 106 -2.09 6.12 10.06
C ILE A 106 -1.63 6.70 8.73
N LEU A 107 -2.24 6.29 7.61
CA LEU A 107 -1.91 6.85 6.29
C LEU A 107 -2.22 8.34 6.18
N ARG A 108 -3.30 8.80 6.81
CA ARG A 108 -3.62 10.24 6.85
C ARG A 108 -2.58 11.02 7.65
N ALA A 109 -2.23 10.55 8.84
CA ALA A 109 -1.23 11.19 9.69
C ALA A 109 0.15 11.21 9.00
N ALA A 110 0.53 10.12 8.32
CA ALA A 110 1.76 10.05 7.53
C ALA A 110 1.80 11.12 6.42
N ARG A 111 0.67 11.33 5.73
CA ARG A 111 0.55 12.36 4.68
C ARG A 111 0.61 13.77 5.26
N GLU A 112 -0.07 14.03 6.37
CA GLU A 112 -0.07 15.34 7.03
C GLU A 112 1.31 15.70 7.58
N LYS A 113 2.07 14.70 8.07
CA LYS A 113 3.45 14.87 8.53
C LYS A 113 4.45 15.05 7.38
N GLY A 114 4.21 14.41 6.24
CA GLY A 114 5.12 14.38 5.09
C GLY A 114 6.31 13.44 5.27
N ARG A 115 7.20 13.72 6.24
CA ARG A 115 8.38 12.89 6.52
C ARG A 115 8.12 11.94 7.70
N VAL A 116 8.16 10.63 7.42
CA VAL A 116 8.08 9.57 8.43
C VAL A 116 9.46 8.96 8.64
N THR A 117 9.85 8.73 9.90
CA THR A 117 11.14 8.16 10.26
C THR A 117 11.02 6.92 11.14
N HIS A 118 12.06 6.09 11.15
CA HIS A 118 12.25 5.02 12.12
C HIS A 118 13.70 5.10 12.60
N LYS A 119 13.90 5.36 13.89
CA LYS A 119 15.23 5.57 14.47
C LYS A 119 15.99 6.66 13.71
N GLY A 120 15.30 7.74 13.37
CA GLY A 120 15.84 8.88 12.61
C GLY A 120 16.05 8.64 11.10
N LYS A 121 15.89 7.42 10.59
CA LYS A 121 16.02 7.12 9.16
C LYS A 121 14.69 7.28 8.43
N PRO A 122 14.64 7.92 7.25
CA PRO A 122 13.39 8.10 6.52
C PRO A 122 12.82 6.76 6.03
N ILE A 123 11.51 6.59 6.21
CA ILE A 123 10.75 5.43 5.76
C ILE A 123 9.48 5.90 5.03
N ARG A 124 8.82 4.98 4.30
CA ARG A 124 7.56 5.28 3.61
C ARG A 124 6.46 4.35 4.10
N LEU A 125 5.29 4.92 4.36
CA LEU A 125 4.05 4.22 4.70
C LEU A 125 3.08 4.36 3.54
N THR A 126 2.68 3.25 2.93
CA THR A 126 1.81 3.25 1.75
C THR A 126 0.66 2.26 1.87
N ALA A 127 -0.36 2.44 1.04
CA ALA A 127 -1.43 1.44 0.93
C ALA A 127 -0.92 0.23 0.13
N ASP A 128 -1.27 -0.98 0.56
CA ASP A 128 -1.12 -2.17 -0.28
C ASP A 128 -2.30 -2.21 -1.28
N LEU A 129 -1.99 -2.30 -2.56
CA LEU A 129 -2.95 -2.23 -3.67
C LEU A 129 -2.65 -3.34 -4.68
N SER A 130 -3.65 -3.73 -5.47
CA SER A 130 -3.45 -4.63 -6.60
C SER A 130 -2.49 -4.03 -7.65
N ALA A 131 -1.89 -4.90 -8.46
CA ALA A 131 -0.96 -4.49 -9.51
C ALA A 131 -1.68 -3.64 -10.57
N GLU A 132 -2.92 -4.00 -10.87
CA GLU A 132 -3.81 -3.33 -11.82
C GLU A 132 -4.16 -1.92 -11.33
N THR A 133 -4.50 -1.77 -10.04
CA THR A 133 -4.77 -0.44 -9.46
C THR A 133 -3.51 0.41 -9.37
N LEU A 134 -2.35 -0.18 -9.07
CA LEU A 134 -1.06 0.54 -9.14
C LEU A 134 -0.73 0.98 -10.56
N GLN A 135 -1.00 0.14 -11.56
CA GLN A 135 -0.76 0.43 -12.97
C GLN A 135 -1.67 1.55 -13.48
N ALA A 136 -2.98 1.47 -13.22
CA ALA A 136 -3.92 2.53 -13.56
C ALA A 136 -3.50 3.88 -12.98
N ARG A 137 -2.98 3.91 -11.73
CA ARG A 137 -2.47 5.14 -11.11
C ARG A 137 -1.27 5.74 -11.84
N ARG A 138 -0.37 4.91 -12.36
CA ARG A 138 0.78 5.37 -13.15
C ARG A 138 0.33 5.97 -14.46
N GLU A 139 -0.68 5.39 -15.10
CA GLU A 139 -1.27 5.89 -16.34
C GLU A 139 -1.96 7.25 -16.15
N TRP A 140 -2.51 7.53 -14.97
CA TRP A 140 -3.01 8.85 -14.61
C TRP A 140 -1.92 9.89 -14.32
N GLY A 141 -0.65 9.49 -14.16
CA GLY A 141 0.46 10.37 -13.79
C GLY A 141 0.63 11.59 -14.71
N PRO A 142 0.71 11.42 -16.04
CA PRO A 142 0.82 12.55 -16.98
C PRO A 142 -0.37 13.52 -16.88
N ILE A 143 -1.59 13.02 -16.77
CA ILE A 143 -2.80 13.85 -16.64
C ILE A 143 -2.79 14.62 -15.32
N PHE A 144 -2.40 13.97 -14.24
CA PHE A 144 -2.30 14.58 -12.92
C PHE A 144 -1.31 15.76 -12.92
N ASN A 145 -0.16 15.59 -13.58
CA ASN A 145 0.86 16.65 -13.72
C ASN A 145 0.31 17.86 -14.49
N ILE A 146 -0.36 17.64 -15.62
CA ILE A 146 -0.97 18.72 -16.41
C ILE A 146 -2.01 19.48 -15.58
N LEU A 147 -2.87 18.78 -14.85
CA LEU A 147 -3.87 19.42 -13.98
C LEU A 147 -3.22 20.25 -12.87
N LYS A 148 -2.12 19.77 -12.30
CA LYS A 148 -1.35 20.49 -11.27
C LYS A 148 -0.71 21.77 -11.83
N GLU A 149 -0.12 21.71 -13.03
CA GLU A 149 0.43 22.88 -13.73
C GLU A 149 -0.63 23.94 -14.03
N LYS A 150 -1.87 23.51 -14.30
CA LYS A 150 -3.03 24.40 -14.50
C LYS A 150 -3.65 24.90 -13.20
N ASN A 151 -2.95 24.77 -12.06
CA ASN A 151 -3.39 25.18 -10.73
C ASN A 151 -4.67 24.49 -10.22
N PHE A 152 -5.08 23.36 -10.84
CA PHE A 152 -6.08 22.51 -10.22
C PHE A 152 -5.47 21.82 -8.99
N LYS A 153 -6.32 21.39 -8.05
CA LYS A 153 -5.93 20.58 -6.87
C LYS A 153 -6.39 19.13 -7.06
N PRO A 154 -5.87 18.40 -8.08
CA PRO A 154 -6.34 17.06 -8.36
C PRO A 154 -6.10 16.15 -7.16
N LYS A 155 -7.04 15.21 -6.93
CA LYS A 155 -6.92 14.19 -5.89
C LYS A 155 -7.20 12.84 -6.53
N ILE A 156 -6.27 11.90 -6.38
CA ILE A 156 -6.55 10.50 -6.65
C ILE A 156 -7.07 9.91 -5.33
N SER A 157 -8.34 9.56 -5.26
CA SER A 157 -8.88 8.88 -4.08
C SER A 157 -8.12 7.55 -3.91
N GLY A 158 -7.60 7.32 -2.69
CA GLY A 158 -6.74 6.17 -2.41
C GLY A 158 -5.23 6.38 -2.58
N ALA A 159 -4.75 7.54 -3.06
CA ALA A 159 -3.38 8.05 -2.88
C ALA A 159 -3.31 9.57 -3.07
N LYS A 160 -2.82 10.28 -2.05
CA LYS A 160 -2.06 11.50 -2.31
C LYS A 160 -0.60 11.16 -2.06
N GLU A 161 0.19 11.38 -3.11
CA GLU A 161 1.65 11.37 -3.18
C GLU A 161 2.33 10.00 -3.01
N GLU A 162 2.42 9.30 -4.13
CA GLU A 162 3.58 8.48 -4.43
C GLU A 162 4.04 8.91 -5.82
N PHE A 163 4.98 9.84 -5.90
CA PHE A 163 6.10 10.03 -6.84
C PHE A 163 6.75 11.37 -6.53
#